data_AF-K5BIE3-F1
#
_entry.id   AF-K5BIE3-F1
#
_cell.length_a   1.000
_cell.length_b   1.000
_cell.length_c   1.000
_cell.angle_alpha   90.00
_cell.angle_beta   90.00
_cell.angle_gamma   90.00
#
_symmetry.space_group_name_H-M   'P 1'
#
loop_
_entity.id
_entity.type
_entity.pdbx_description
1 polymer ?
#
loop_
_entity_poly.entity_id
_entity_poly.type
_entity_poly.pdbx_seq_one_letter_code
_entity_poly.pdbx_strand_id
1 'polypeptide(L)'
;MLQFDGSEPLTGPDEIRAGLAAQLSGPRDPGRRMPTHVRHYVSSIRFAAVSADRAEVSSYFAVHTDVGRDHWGRYRDVLVPGADRWLFASRRIKVDGFAPGSLMAP
;
A
#
# COMPACT_ATOMS: atom_id res chain seq x y z
N MET A 1 -3.86 -1.39 11.66
CA MET A 1 -3.11 -2.57 11.17
C MET A 1 -2.78 -2.40 9.70
N LEU A 2 -1.57 -2.74 9.28
CA LEU A 2 -1.14 -2.79 7.89
C LEU A 2 -0.62 -4.19 7.58
N GLN A 3 -1.04 -4.79 6.48
CA GLN A 3 -0.57 -6.13 6.10
C GLN A 3 -0.32 -6.20 4.59
N PHE A 4 0.80 -6.80 4.20
CA PHE A 4 1.07 -7.20 2.83
C PHE A 4 0.72 -8.68 2.66
N ASP A 5 0.23 -9.08 1.49
CA ASP A 5 -0.11 -10.47 1.21
C ASP A 5 1.12 -11.38 1.43
N GLY A 6 0.95 -12.44 2.22
CA GLY A 6 2.04 -13.33 2.62
C GLY A 6 2.96 -12.80 3.73
N SER A 7 2.70 -11.63 4.33
CA SER A 7 3.43 -11.12 5.49
C SER A 7 2.61 -11.19 6.78
N GLU A 8 3.32 -11.21 7.91
CA GLU A 8 2.71 -10.93 9.21
C GLU A 8 2.13 -9.50 9.23
N PRO A 9 1.01 -9.27 9.94
CA PRO A 9 0.44 -7.93 10.09
C PRO A 9 1.29 -7.03 11.00
N LEU A 10 1.47 -5.77 10.58
CA LEU A 10 2.02 -4.69 11.39
C LEU A 10 0.89 -4.02 12.18
N THR A 11 1.02 -3.95 13.50
CA THR A 11 -0.03 -3.49 14.42
C THR A 11 0.41 -2.26 15.20
N GLY A 12 -0.41 -1.21 15.13
CA GLY A 12 -0.13 0.07 15.79
C GLY A 12 0.88 0.95 15.03
N PRO A 13 1.00 2.24 15.40
CA PRO A 13 1.81 3.21 14.66
C PRO A 13 3.31 2.86 14.60
N ASP A 14 3.87 2.31 15.68
CA ASP A 14 5.31 2.07 15.79
C ASP A 14 5.78 0.92 14.91
N GLU A 15 5.07 -0.23 14.95
CA GLU A 15 5.36 -1.35 14.05
C GLU A 15 5.16 -0.98 12.58
N ILE A 16 4.11 -0.22 12.28
CA ILE A 16 3.85 0.27 10.91
C ILE A 16 5.00 1.17 10.45
N ARG A 17 5.46 2.10 11.30
CA ARG A 17 6.59 2.99 10.98
C ARG A 17 7.86 2.18 10.76
N ALA A 18 8.17 1.24 11.64
CA ALA A 18 9.37 0.41 11.55
C ALA A 18 9.35 -0.47 10.29
N GLY A 19 8.22 -1.13 10.00
CA GLY A 19 8.07 -1.99 8.83
C GLY A 19 8.17 -1.22 7.51
N LEU A 20 7.54 -0.04 7.41
CA LEU A 20 7.66 0.82 6.23
C LEU A 20 9.09 1.38 6.07
N ALA A 21 9.74 1.77 7.16
CA ALA A 21 11.13 2.22 7.13
C ALA A 21 12.07 1.10 6.68
N ALA A 22 11.84 -0.14 7.12
CA ALA A 22 12.59 -1.31 6.69
C ALA A 22 12.39 -1.63 5.20
N GLN A 23 11.17 -1.52 4.67
CA GLN A 23 10.91 -1.65 3.23
C GLN A 23 11.65 -0.59 2.40
N LEU A 24 11.73 0.64 2.91
CA LEU A 24 12.52 1.67 2.25
C LEU A 24 14.02 1.36 2.39
N SER A 25 14.49 0.86 3.53
CA SER A 25 15.92 0.79 3.89
C SER A 25 16.57 -0.60 3.73
N GLY A 26 15.85 -1.61 3.23
CA GLY A 26 16.34 -2.98 3.10
C GLY A 26 17.59 -3.10 2.21
N PRO A 27 18.29 -4.25 2.19
CA PRO A 27 19.49 -4.45 1.38
C PRO A 27 19.17 -4.16 -0.08
N ARG A 28 19.59 -2.97 -0.54
CA ARG A 28 19.49 -2.61 -1.95
C ARG A 28 20.69 -3.22 -2.62
N ASP A 29 20.47 -3.99 -3.68
CA ASP A 29 21.53 -4.25 -4.64
C ASP A 29 22.16 -2.88 -4.98
N PRO A 30 23.47 -2.69 -4.81
CA PRO A 30 24.11 -1.40 -5.11
C PRO A 30 23.88 -0.93 -6.57
N GLY A 31 23.47 -1.83 -7.48
CA GLY A 31 23.02 -1.49 -8.84
C GLY A 31 21.55 -1.06 -8.96
N ARG A 32 20.73 -1.24 -7.92
CA ARG A 32 19.28 -0.95 -7.96
C ARG A 32 19.01 0.53 -7.78
N ARG A 33 18.69 1.20 -8.89
CA ARG A 33 18.31 2.60 -8.92
C ARG A 33 17.06 2.87 -8.08
N MET A 34 17.13 3.88 -7.21
CA MET A 34 15.96 4.39 -6.51
C MET A 34 15.04 5.15 -7.47
N PRO A 35 13.70 4.98 -7.37
CA PRO A 35 12.80 5.79 -8.15
C PRO A 35 12.90 7.26 -7.71
N THR A 36 12.92 8.17 -8.67
CA THR A 36 12.87 9.62 -8.42
C THR A 36 11.47 10.07 -8.03
N HIS A 37 10.46 9.26 -8.35
CA HIS A 37 9.05 9.52 -8.03
C HIS A 37 8.27 8.21 -7.89
N VAL A 38 7.21 8.27 -7.08
CA VAL A 38 6.26 7.17 -6.91
C VAL A 38 4.84 7.76 -7.00
N ARG A 39 4.11 7.45 -8.06
CA ARG A 39 2.75 7.97 -8.31
C ARG A 39 1.72 6.87 -8.19
N HIS A 40 0.81 7.02 -7.24
CA HIS A 40 -0.27 6.07 -7.02
C HIS A 40 -1.51 6.48 -7.82
N TYR A 41 -1.98 5.58 -8.67
CA TYR A 41 -3.28 5.69 -9.33
C TYR A 41 -4.21 4.69 -8.65
N VAL A 42 -5.23 5.19 -7.97
CA VAL A 42 -6.25 4.37 -7.31
C VAL A 42 -7.53 4.47 -8.11
N SER A 43 -8.12 3.33 -8.45
CA SER A 43 -9.31 3.27 -9.31
C SER A 43 -10.25 2.16 -8.90
N SER A 44 -11.45 2.16 -9.50
CA SER A 44 -12.49 1.17 -9.27
C SER A 44 -12.78 0.98 -7.78
N ILE A 45 -12.97 2.11 -7.09
CA ILE A 45 -13.25 2.16 -5.66
C ILE A 45 -14.66 1.62 -5.43
N ARG A 46 -14.75 0.53 -4.68
CA ARG A 46 -16.01 -0.12 -4.30
C ARG A 46 -16.17 -0.04 -2.79
N PHE A 47 -17.22 0.63 -2.35
CA PHE A 47 -17.70 0.59 -0.98
C PHE A 47 -18.56 -0.68 -0.81
N ALA A 48 -18.12 -1.60 0.05
CA ALA A 48 -18.86 -2.81 0.36
C ALA A 48 -19.91 -2.57 1.45
N ALA A 49 -19.57 -1.72 2.43
CA ALA A 49 -20.45 -1.28 3.50
C ALA A 49 -20.05 0.12 3.96
N VAL A 50 -21.02 0.96 4.33
CA VAL A 50 -20.81 2.30 4.89
C VAL A 50 -21.82 2.55 6.01
N SER A 51 -21.32 2.92 7.19
CA SER A 51 -22.05 3.40 8.35
C SER A 51 -21.38 4.66 8.90
N ALA A 52 -22.00 5.31 9.89
CA ALA A 52 -21.45 6.52 10.51
C ALA A 52 -20.08 6.30 11.17
N ASP A 53 -19.83 5.08 11.64
CA ASP A 53 -18.65 4.69 12.41
C ASP A 53 -17.66 3.81 11.63
N ARG A 54 -18.01 3.37 10.41
CA ARG A 54 -17.20 2.41 9.68
C ARG A 54 -17.46 2.40 8.17
N ALA A 55 -16.41 2.26 7.38
CA ALA A 55 -16.53 1.94 5.97
C ALA A 55 -15.61 0.78 5.56
N GLU A 56 -16.16 -0.18 4.81
CA GLU A 56 -15.39 -1.24 4.17
C GLU A 56 -15.22 -0.93 2.70
N VAL A 57 -13.96 -0.78 2.28
CA VAL A 57 -13.64 -0.30 0.93
C VAL A 57 -12.64 -1.24 0.27
N SER A 58 -12.80 -1.40 -1.04
CA SER A 58 -11.80 -2.04 -1.87
C SER A 58 -11.51 -1.20 -3.09
N SER A 59 -10.25 -1.22 -3.53
CA SER A 59 -9.82 -0.49 -4.71
C SER A 59 -8.69 -1.23 -5.40
N TYR A 60 -8.51 -0.93 -6.68
CA TYR A 60 -7.29 -1.31 -7.39
C TYR A 60 -6.30 -0.16 -7.35
N PHE A 61 -5.02 -0.51 -7.39
CA PHE A 61 -3.94 0.47 -7.53
C PHE A 61 -3.01 0.09 -8.68
N ALA A 62 -2.47 1.12 -9.33
CA ALA A 62 -1.30 1.01 -10.19
C ALA A 62 -0.30 2.09 -9.78
N VAL A 63 0.95 1.69 -9.55
CA VAL A 63 2.04 2.58 -9.18
C VAL A 63 2.90 2.84 -10.41
N HIS A 64 3.26 4.10 -10.62
CA HIS A 64 4.20 4.52 -11.65
C HIS A 64 5.47 5.13 -11.05
N THR A 65 6.61 4.77 -11.63
CA THR A 65 7.95 5.26 -11.29
C THR A 65 8.69 5.67 -12.57
N ASP A 66 10.01 5.84 -12.52
CA ASP A 66 10.86 6.14 -13.68
C ASP A 66 10.72 5.14 -14.85
N VAL A 67 10.27 3.91 -14.58
CA VAL A 67 10.09 2.86 -15.61
C VAL A 67 8.67 2.82 -16.18
N GLY A 68 7.83 3.81 -15.89
CA GLY A 68 6.41 3.77 -16.23
C GLY A 68 5.64 2.95 -15.19
N ARG A 69 4.75 2.04 -15.62
CA ARG A 69 3.99 1.19 -14.69
C ARG A 69 4.95 0.24 -13.98
N ASP A 70 5.05 0.37 -12.67
CA ASP A 70 6.02 -0.34 -11.84
C ASP A 70 5.41 -1.60 -11.21
N HIS A 71 4.32 -1.44 -10.45
CA HIS A 71 3.57 -2.53 -9.85
C HIS A 71 2.10 -2.18 -9.66
N TRP A 72 1.25 -3.19 -9.53
CA TRP A 72 -0.19 -3.03 -9.42
C TRP A 72 -0.79 -4.07 -8.48
N GLY A 73 -2.00 -3.79 -8.00
CA GLY A 73 -2.64 -4.66 -7.05
C GLY A 73 -3.94 -4.12 -6.49
N ARG A 74 -4.25 -4.57 -5.27
CA ARG A 74 -5.52 -4.33 -4.59
C ARG A 74 -5.30 -3.86 -3.16
N TYR A 75 -6.16 -2.93 -2.73
CA TYR A 75 -6.34 -2.59 -1.33
C TYR A 75 -7.68 -3.13 -0.82
N ARG A 76 -7.66 -3.64 0.41
CA ARG A 76 -8.85 -3.93 1.21
C ARG A 76 -8.73 -3.16 2.52
N ASP A 77 -9.61 -2.20 2.70
CA ASP A 77 -9.53 -1.20 3.75
C ASP A 77 -10.74 -1.26 4.66
N VAL A 78 -10.47 -1.06 5.95
CA VAL A 78 -11.48 -0.69 6.95
C VAL A 78 -11.13 0.71 7.43
N LEU A 79 -12.07 1.63 7.26
CA LEU A 79 -11.95 3.02 7.67
C LEU A 79 -12.87 3.28 8.86
N VAL A 80 -12.42 4.12 9.79
CA VAL A 80 -13.19 4.60 10.95
C VAL A 80 -13.08 6.11 11.04
N PRO A 81 -14.08 6.83 11.57
CA PRO A 81 -14.00 8.27 11.74
C PRO A 81 -12.94 8.62 12.80
N GLY A 82 -12.07 9.57 12.46
CA GLY A 82 -11.31 10.37 13.41
C GLY A 82 -11.97 11.73 13.61
N ALA A 83 -11.29 12.66 14.30
CA ALA A 83 -11.84 13.96 14.65
C ALA A 83 -12.35 14.77 13.42
N ASP A 84 -11.57 14.82 12.35
CA ASP A 84 -11.83 15.64 11.16
C ASP A 84 -11.71 14.89 9.83
N ARG A 85 -11.41 13.59 9.90
CA ARG A 85 -11.09 12.76 8.73
C ARG A 85 -11.35 11.29 9.00
N TRP A 86 -11.42 10.51 7.94
CA TRP A 86 -11.40 9.05 8.04
C TRP A 86 -9.96 8.56 8.25
N LEU A 87 -9.80 7.56 9.11
CA LEU A 87 -8.55 6.88 9.39
C LEU A 87 -8.63 5.42 8.96
N PHE A 88 -7.51 4.84 8.54
CA PHE A 88 -7.41 3.40 8.34
C PHE A 88 -7.38 2.69 9.70
N ALA A 89 -8.45 1.98 10.05
CA ALA A 89 -8.39 0.96 11.08
C ALA A 89 -7.54 -0.22 10.61
N SER A 90 -7.73 -0.63 9.35
CA SER A 90 -6.87 -1.60 8.70
C SER A 90 -6.72 -1.38 7.20
N ARG A 91 -5.57 -1.82 6.67
CA ARG A 91 -5.31 -1.97 5.24
C ARG A 91 -4.62 -3.29 4.99
N ARG A 92 -5.16 -4.10 4.07
CA ARG A 92 -4.49 -5.25 3.47
C ARG A 92 -4.11 -4.92 2.04
N ILE A 93 -2.86 -5.15 1.70
CA ILE A 93 -2.26 -4.87 0.40
C ILE A 93 -1.96 -6.19 -0.27
N LYS A 94 -2.51 -6.38 -1.47
CA LYS A 94 -2.09 -7.47 -2.35
C LYS A 94 -1.45 -6.88 -3.59
N VAL A 95 -0.18 -7.21 -3.83
CA VAL A 95 0.49 -6.89 -5.09
C VAL A 95 0.19 -8.03 -6.05
N ASP A 96 -0.47 -7.72 -7.16
CA ASP A 96 -0.84 -8.71 -8.17
C ASP A 96 0.26 -8.92 -9.21
N GLY A 97 1.14 -7.93 -9.39
CA GLY A 97 2.29 -8.07 -10.27
C GLY A 97 3.22 -6.86 -10.27
N PHE A 98 4.40 -7.11 -10.82
CA PHE A 98 5.47 -6.15 -11.06
C PHE A 98 5.81 -6.14 -12.56
N ALA A 99 6.21 -5.00 -13.09
CA ALA A 99 6.80 -4.94 -14.42
C ALA A 99 8.19 -5.61 -14.44
N PRO A 100 8.64 -6.16 -15.59
CA PRO A 100 9.95 -6.81 -15.69
C PRO A 100 11.16 -5.97 -15.24
N GLY A 101 11.05 -4.63 -15.26
CA GLY A 101 12.08 -3.71 -14.78
C GLY A 101 11.67 -2.90 -13.55
N SER A 102 10.74 -3.41 -12.74
CA SER A 102 10.25 -2.71 -11.55
C SER A 102 11.41 -2.30 -10.62
N LEU A 103 11.35 -1.06 -10.15
CA LEU A 103 12.29 -0.54 -9.16
C LEU A 103 11.89 -0.92 -7.73
N MET A 104 10.71 -1.52 -7.55
CA MET A 104 10.06 -1.81 -6.26
C MET A 104 9.74 -3.30 -6.04
N ALA A 105 10.06 -4.19 -6.99
CA ALA A 105 9.96 -5.65 -6.81
C ALA A 105 10.85 -6.13 -5.65
N PRO A 106 10.51 -7.20 -4.92
CA PRO A 106 11.35 -7.72 -3.84
C PRO A 106 12.78 -8.02 -4.30
#